data_AF-A0A3D2U689-F1
#
_entry.id   AF-A0A3D2U689-F1
#
_cell.length_a   1.000
_cell.length_b   1.000
_cell.length_c   1.000
_cell.angle_alpha   90.00
_cell.angle_beta   90.00
_cell.angle_gamma   90.00
#
_symmetry.space_group_name_H-M   'P 1'
#
loop_
_entity.id
_entity.type
_entity.pdbx_description
1 polymer ?
#
loop_
_entity_poly.entity_id
_entity_poly.type
_entity_poly.pdbx_seq_one_letter_code
_entity_poly.pdbx_strand_id
1 'polypeptide(L)' 'MDNIPLTTNCPGPRPTLDRRDFLERGGLGLGSIALASLLARDGLANSPGQSTPGNPLAARSADTNPPATSVIFLFMAG' A
#
# COMPACT_ATOMS: atom_id res chain seq x y z
N MET A 1 0.42 -36.69 -27.81
CA MET A 1 1.78 -36.11 -27.68
C MET A 1 1.68 -35.11 -26.56
N ASP A 2 1.59 -35.62 -25.34
CA ASP A 2 1.10 -34.89 -24.17
C ASP A 2 2.33 -34.46 -23.36
N ASN A 3 2.61 -33.16 -23.40
CA ASN A 3 3.70 -32.54 -22.63
C ASN A 3 3.11 -32.09 -21.28
N ILE A 4 3.23 -32.94 -20.27
CA ILE A 4 2.89 -32.62 -18.88
C ILE A 4 4.15 -32.06 -18.21
N PRO A 5 4.14 -30.81 -17.72
CA PRO A 5 5.26 -30.30 -16.95
C PRO A 5 5.32 -31.06 -15.62
N LEU A 6 6.45 -31.73 -15.38
CA LEU A 6 6.79 -32.27 -14.08
C LEU A 6 6.98 -31.10 -13.11
N THR A 7 5.90 -30.63 -12.50
CA THR A 7 6.02 -29.76 -11.33
C THR A 7 6.52 -30.64 -10.20
N THR A 8 7.80 -30.49 -9.90
CA THR A 8 8.55 -31.21 -8.87
C THR A 8 7.92 -31.00 -7.50
N ASN A 9 6.96 -31.85 -7.13
CA ASN A 9 6.45 -31.95 -5.77
C ASN A 9 7.27 -32.98 -4.99
N CYS A 10 8.55 -32.66 -4.75
CA CYS A 10 9.38 -33.43 -3.84
C CYS A 10 9.22 -32.83 -2.42
N PRO A 11 8.66 -33.56 -1.45
CA PRO A 11 8.59 -33.09 -0.06
C PRO A 11 9.97 -33.22 0.59
N GLY A 12 10.88 -32.29 0.25
CA GLY A 12 12.11 -32.07 1.00
C GLY A 12 11.82 -31.46 2.38
N PRO A 13 12.84 -31.32 3.26
CA PRO A 13 12.69 -30.66 4.55
C PRO A 13 12.01 -29.31 4.36
N ARG A 14 10.80 -29.17 4.92
CA ARG A 14 10.04 -27.92 4.80
C ARG A 14 10.83 -26.84 5.53
N PRO A 15 11.19 -25.72 4.89
CA PRO A 15 11.82 -24.63 5.61
C PRO A 15 10.89 -24.23 6.76
N THR A 16 11.42 -24.18 7.98
CA THR A 16 10.67 -23.84 9.20
C THR A 16 10.16 -22.40 9.19
N LEU A 17 10.70 -21.57 8.28
CA LEU A 17 10.27 -20.21 8.02
C LEU A 17 10.46 -19.91 6.53
N ASP A 18 9.35 -19.76 5.80
CA ASP A 18 9.40 -19.25 4.42
C ASP A 18 9.47 -17.72 4.43
N ARG A 19 10.18 -17.13 3.47
CA ARG A 19 10.34 -15.66 3.43
C ARG A 19 9.01 -14.96 3.23
N ARG A 20 8.10 -15.56 2.45
CA ARG A 20 6.75 -15.02 2.21
C ARG A 20 5.91 -15.07 3.49
N ASP A 21 5.98 -16.18 4.21
CA ASP A 21 5.32 -16.43 5.50
C ASP A 21 5.73 -15.40 6.56
N PHE A 22 7.03 -15.10 6.65
CA PHE A 22 7.55 -14.06 7.52
C PHE A 22 7.04 -12.66 7.14
N LEU A 23 7.04 -12.30 5.85
CA LEU A 23 6.55 -11.00 5.40
C LEU A 23 5.04 -10.85 5.59
N GLU A 24 4.28 -11.92 5.36
CA GLU A 24 2.84 -11.98 5.60
C GLU A 24 2.51 -11.71 7.07
N ARG A 25 3.23 -12.34 8.00
CA ARG A 25 2.93 -12.26 9.44
C ARG A 25 3.59 -11.08 10.15
N GLY A 26 4.76 -10.65 9.68
CA GLY A 26 5.53 -9.56 10.27
C GLY A 26 5.27 -8.17 9.67
N GLY A 27 4.64 -8.10 8.49
CA GLY A 27 4.46 -6.84 7.75
C GLY A 27 3.60 -5.79 8.48
N LEU A 28 2.63 -6.22 9.29
CA LEU A 28 1.74 -5.32 10.02
C LEU A 28 2.49 -4.47 11.07
N GLY A 29 3.46 -5.06 11.78
CA GLY A 29 4.23 -4.35 12.80
C GLY A 29 5.09 -3.23 12.20
N LEU A 30 5.96 -3.58 11.25
CA LEU A 30 6.79 -2.62 10.53
C LEU A 30 5.94 -1.56 9.79
N GLY A 31 4.84 -1.99 9.15
CA GLY A 31 3.91 -1.12 8.46
C GLY A 31 3.25 -0.10 9.39
N SER A 32 2.86 -0.51 10.60
CA SER A 32 2.26 0.39 11.60
C SER A 32 3.23 1.48 12.07
N ILE A 33 4.51 1.17 12.25
CA ILE A 33 5.55 2.15 12.60
C ILE A 33 5.78 3.14 11.46
N ALA A 34 5.90 2.65 10.22
CA ALA A 34 6.06 3.50 9.05
C ALA A 34 4.84 4.43 8.86
N LEU A 35 3.63 3.89 9.06
CA LEU A 35 2.39 4.64 9.00
C LEU A 35 2.32 5.71 10.09
N ALA A 36 2.67 5.38 11.33
CA ALA A 36 2.72 6.34 12.43
C ALA A 36 3.70 7.49 12.14
N SER A 37 4.86 7.18 11.53
CA SER A 37 5.82 8.21 11.10
C SER A 37 5.25 9.13 10.02
N LEU A 38 4.52 8.58 9.03
CA LEU A 38 3.84 9.38 8.00
C LEU A 38 2.74 10.27 8.59
N LEU A 39 1.86 9.73 9.43
CA LEU A 39 0.79 10.50 10.08
C LEU A 39 1.34 11.60 11.00
N ALA A 40 2.48 11.35 11.65
CA ALA A 40 3.17 12.37 12.44
C ALA A 40 3.74 13.49 11.56
N ARG A 41 4.29 13.16 10.39
CA ARG A 41 4.81 14.13 9.41
C ARG A 41 3.69 14.94 8.75
N ASP A 42 2.57 14.31 8.42
CA ASP A 42 1.43 14.96 7.76
C ASP A 42 0.53 15.73 8.75
N GLY A 43 0.86 15.74 10.05
CA GLY A 43 0.09 16.44 11.08
C GLY A 43 -1.24 15.78 11.45
N LEU A 44 -1.60 14.65 10.82
CA LEU A 44 -2.78 13.86 11.16
C LEU A 44 -2.71 13.24 12.56
N ALA A 45 -1.51 12.97 13.08
CA ALA A 45 -1.33 12.42 14.43
C ALA A 45 -1.49 13.46 15.56
N ASN A 46 -1.39 14.76 15.24
CA ASN A 46 -1.35 15.85 16.21
C ASN A 46 -2.63 16.70 16.15
N SER A 47 -3.81 16.10 16.32
CA SER A 47 -5.04 16.89 16.45
C SER A 47 -5.50 17.01 17.91
N PRO A 48 -4.86 17.85 18.76
CA PRO A 48 -5.47 18.32 19.97
C PRO A 48 -6.40 19.49 19.60
N GLY A 49 -7.69 19.22 19.45
CA GLY A 49 -8.73 20.23 19.68
C GLY A 49 -8.80 21.45 18.75
N GLN A 50 -8.71 21.28 17.42
CA GLN A 50 -9.21 22.29 16.48
C GLN A 50 -10.37 21.76 15.63
N SER A 51 -11.42 21.31 16.33
CA SER A 51 -12.76 21.25 15.78
C SER A 51 -13.36 22.66 15.74
N THR A 52 -12.93 23.49 14.79
CA THR A 52 -13.94 24.28 14.09
C THR A 52 -14.27 23.46 12.85
N PRO A 53 -15.44 22.82 12.77
CA PRO A 53 -15.86 22.16 11.54
C PRO A 53 -16.19 23.25 10.52
N GLY A 54 -15.15 23.87 9.95
CA GLY A 54 -15.28 24.53 8.66
C GLY A 54 -15.77 23.46 7.70
N ASN A 55 -16.92 23.72 7.07
CA ASN A 55 -17.58 22.82 6.15
C ASN A 55 -16.52 22.08 5.28
N PRO A 56 -16.35 20.76 5.43
CA PRO A 56 -15.34 20.01 4.65
C PRO A 56 -15.67 19.99 3.15
N LEU A 57 -16.88 20.44 2.77
CA LEU A 57 -17.34 20.68 1.41
C LEU A 57 -17.30 22.17 1.02
N ALA A 58 -16.68 23.03 1.83
CA ALA A 58 -16.46 24.42 1.43
C ALA A 58 -15.64 24.42 0.13
N ALA A 59 -16.11 25.16 -0.87
CA ALA A 59 -15.45 25.26 -2.17
C ALA A 59 -14.00 25.74 -1.95
N ARG A 60 -13.05 24.81 -2.07
CA ARG A 60 -11.63 25.12 -1.99
C ARG A 60 -11.25 25.81 -3.29
N SER A 61 -10.55 26.94 -3.20
CA SER A 61 -9.91 27.53 -4.38
C SER A 61 -8.99 26.46 -4.98
N ALA A 62 -9.17 26.17 -6.27
CA ALA A 62 -8.38 25.17 -6.97
C ALA A 62 -6.92 25.64 -7.05
N ASP A 63 -6.10 25.19 -6.11
CA ASP A 63 -4.68 25.55 -5.99
C ASP A 63 -3.78 24.77 -6.98
N THR A 64 -4.37 24.24 -8.04
CA THR A 64 -3.67 23.41 -9.04
C THR A 64 -4.09 23.83 -10.43
N ASN A 65 -3.11 24.26 -11.22
CA ASN A 65 -3.21 24.42 -12.67
C ASN A 65 -3.93 23.19 -13.29
N PRO A 66 -4.86 23.36 -14.26
CA PRO A 66 -5.73 22.33 -14.81
C PRO A 66 -5.12 20.93 -14.96
N PRO A 67 -5.90 19.87 -14.66
CA PRO A 67 -5.43 18.49 -14.65
C PRO A 67 -4.94 18.05 -16.04
N ALA A 68 -3.97 17.13 -16.03
CA ALA A 68 -3.18 16.67 -17.16
C ALA A 68 -3.96 16.51 -18.49
N THR A 69 -3.44 17.12 -19.56
CA THR A 69 -4.04 17.10 -20.90
C THR A 69 -4.12 15.71 -21.55
N SER A 70 -3.27 14.78 -21.14
CA SER A 70 -3.23 13.42 -21.70
C SER A 70 -2.87 12.39 -20.64
N VAL A 71 -3.66 11.31 -20.56
CA VAL A 71 -3.45 10.17 -19.66
C VAL A 71 -3.21 8.92 -20.50
N ILE A 72 -2.08 8.24 -20.29
CA ILE A 72 -1.77 6.95 -20.92
C ILE A 72 -2.07 5.85 -19.90
N PHE A 73 -2.97 4.94 -20.24
CA PHE A 73 -3.26 3.74 -19.44
C PHE A 73 -2.61 2.52 -20.11
N LEU A 74 -1.56 2.00 -19.49
CA LEU A 74 -0.89 0.77 -19.93
C LEU A 74 -1.24 -0.36 -18.95
N PHE A 75 -2.01 -1.33 -19.42
CA PHE A 75 -2.17 -2.60 -18.72
C PHE A 75 -1.03 -3.53 -19.12
N MET A 76 -0.02 -3.69 -18.26
CA MET A 76 0.98 -4.75 -18.42
C MET A 76 0.44 -6.02 -17.76
N ALA A 77 -0.13 -6.91 -18.58
CA ALA A 77 -0.38 -8.29 -18.17
C ALA A 77 0.92 -9.08 -18.35
N GLY A 78 1.46 -9.58 -17.25
CA GLY A 78 2.58 -10.52 -17.21
C GLY A 78 2.32 -11.54 -16.12
#